data_AF-A0A0L0FHQ7-F1
#
_entry.id   AF-A0A0L0FHQ7-F1
#
_cell.length_a   1.000
_cell.length_b   1.000
_cell.length_c   1.000
_cell.angle_alpha   90.00
_cell.angle_beta   90.00
_cell.angle_gamma   90.00
#
_symmetry.space_group_name_H-M   'P 1'
#
loop_
_entity.id
_entity.type
_entity.pdbx_description
1 polymer ?
#
loop_
_entity_poly.entity_id
_entity_poly.type
_entity_poly.pdbx_seq_one_letter_code
_entity_poly.pdbx_strand_id
1 'polypeptide(L)'
;MAAVCLKNVTPTANPAPFNSMFQFEITFECCKDIKDDLEFKIIYVGSAESENYDQELDSILVGPVPVGVSKFTFQAPPPVVSNIPSDSLVGVTVVLLSCSYKEQEFVRVGYYVHNDYTDAELQENPPEIPDHSKLGRNILTSKPCVTRFDINWD
;
A
#
# COMPACT_ATOMS: atom_id res chain seq x y z
N MET A 1 23.37 -9.23 6.50
CA MET A 1 22.56 -8.44 7.46
C MET A 1 22.03 -7.25 6.68
N ALA A 2 20.70 -7.06 6.62
CA ALA A 2 20.10 -6.00 5.81
C ALA A 2 20.59 -4.62 6.28
N ALA A 3 20.95 -3.74 5.34
CA ALA A 3 21.41 -2.39 5.68
C ALA A 3 20.25 -1.50 6.13
N VAL A 4 19.03 -1.78 5.66
CA VAL A 4 17.80 -1.09 6.03
C VAL A 4 16.79 -2.09 6.60
N CYS A 5 16.14 -1.72 7.69
CA CYS A 5 15.13 -2.54 8.37
C CYS A 5 13.86 -1.72 8.62
N LEU A 6 12.76 -2.11 7.96
CA LEU A 6 11.44 -1.52 8.17
C LEU A 6 10.92 -1.90 9.57
N LYS A 7 10.69 -0.89 10.42
CA LYS A 7 10.30 -1.07 11.83
C LYS A 7 8.79 -1.02 12.02
N ASN A 8 8.15 -0.03 11.41
CA ASN A 8 6.72 0.14 11.53
C ASN A 8 6.15 0.74 10.24
N VAL A 9 4.96 0.28 9.88
CA VAL A 9 4.12 0.84 8.83
C VAL A 9 2.73 0.93 9.42
N THR A 10 2.14 2.12 9.43
CA THR A 10 0.84 2.34 10.05
C THR A 10 -0.04 3.17 9.12
N PRO A 11 -1.15 2.61 8.61
CA PRO A 11 -2.18 3.41 7.96
C PRO A 11 -2.78 4.42 8.95
N THR A 12 -2.83 5.70 8.59
CA THR A 12 -3.27 6.78 9.50
C THR A 12 -4.65 7.34 9.17
N ALA A 13 -5.08 7.29 7.91
CA ALA A 13 -6.41 7.70 7.47
C ALA A 13 -7.30 6.47 7.20
N ASN A 14 -7.78 5.80 8.25
CA ASN A 14 -8.52 4.55 8.15
C ASN A 14 -9.59 4.36 9.26
N PRO A 15 -10.83 3.95 8.95
CA PRO A 15 -11.42 3.79 7.61
C PRO A 15 -11.60 5.14 6.90
N ALA A 16 -11.72 5.13 5.57
CA ALA A 16 -11.87 6.34 4.77
C ALA A 16 -12.69 6.08 3.50
N PRO A 17 -13.24 7.11 2.82
CA PRO A 17 -13.89 6.93 1.52
C PRO A 17 -12.95 6.27 0.49
N PHE A 18 -13.49 5.47 -0.43
CA PHE A 18 -12.69 4.79 -1.44
C PHE A 18 -11.80 5.75 -2.25
N ASN A 19 -12.36 6.90 -2.63
CA ASN A 19 -11.69 7.95 -3.41
C ASN A 19 -10.73 8.83 -2.60
N SER A 20 -10.52 8.55 -1.30
CA SER A 20 -9.55 9.30 -0.52
C SER A 20 -8.14 8.75 -0.73
N MET A 21 -7.15 9.64 -0.58
CA MET A 21 -5.74 9.28 -0.59
C MET A 21 -5.44 8.19 0.44
N PHE A 22 -4.47 7.34 0.12
CA PHE A 22 -3.82 6.48 1.10
C PHE A 22 -2.82 7.32 1.89
N GLN A 23 -2.65 6.99 3.17
CA GLN A 23 -1.66 7.62 4.02
C GLN A 23 -1.05 6.61 4.98
N PHE A 24 0.26 6.38 4.82
CA PHE A 24 1.05 5.49 5.66
C PHE A 24 2.10 6.30 6.40
N GLU A 25 2.18 6.08 7.70
CA GLU A 25 3.31 6.50 8.51
C GLU A 25 4.33 5.37 8.51
N ILE A 26 5.53 5.66 8.00
CA ILE A 26 6.60 4.68 7.80
C ILE A 26 7.75 5.03 8.72
N THR A 27 8.22 4.03 9.46
CA THR A 27 9.43 4.11 10.29
C THR A 27 10.37 2.99 9.91
N PHE A 28 11.62 3.33 9.61
CA PHE A 28 12.65 2.36 9.26
C PHE A 28 13.99 2.74 9.92
N GLU A 29 14.87 1.76 10.07
CA GLU A 29 16.21 1.94 10.63
C GLU A 29 17.26 1.60 9.58
N CYS A 30 18.23 2.50 9.38
CA CYS A 30 19.44 2.25 8.60
C CYS A 30 20.60 1.89 9.52
N CYS A 31 21.17 0.71 9.34
CA CYS A 31 22.34 0.21 10.08
C CYS A 31 23.67 0.64 9.45
N LYS A 32 23.65 1.08 8.18
CA LYS A 32 24.80 1.53 7.41
C LYS A 32 24.39 2.71 6.53
N ASP A 33 25.35 3.53 6.12
CA ASP A 33 25.11 4.59 5.16
C ASP A 33 24.65 3.98 3.83
N ILE A 34 23.49 4.44 3.35
CA ILE A 34 22.94 4.09 2.05
C ILE A 34 23.35 5.19 1.07
N LYS A 35 24.04 4.79 -0.01
CA LYS A 35 24.61 5.74 -0.97
C LYS A 35 23.57 6.31 -1.93
N ASP A 36 22.69 5.44 -2.41
CA ASP A 36 21.62 5.77 -3.36
C ASP A 36 20.26 5.85 -2.65
N ASP A 37 19.24 6.30 -3.35
CA ASP A 37 17.92 6.47 -2.76
C ASP A 37 17.21 5.12 -2.54
N LEU A 38 16.42 5.06 -1.46
CA LEU A 38 15.43 4.00 -1.28
C LEU A 38 14.18 4.39 -2.05
N GLU A 39 13.65 3.47 -2.84
CA GLU A 39 12.39 3.66 -3.53
C GLU A 39 11.27 3.03 -2.69
N PHE A 40 10.25 3.81 -2.34
CA PHE A 40 9.03 3.32 -1.71
C PHE A 40 7.89 3.40 -2.72
N LYS A 41 7.09 2.35 -2.82
CA LYS A 41 5.93 2.27 -3.70
C LYS A 41 4.69 1.83 -2.95
N ILE A 42 3.56 2.44 -3.26
CA ILE A 42 2.23 1.96 -2.84
C ILE A 42 1.57 1.35 -4.07
N ILE A 43 1.19 0.07 -3.97
CA ILE A 43 0.59 -0.69 -5.06
C ILE A 43 -0.77 -1.19 -4.58
N TYR A 44 -1.81 -0.92 -5.36
CA TYR A 44 -3.16 -1.44 -5.12
C TYR A 44 -3.39 -2.67 -6.00
N VAL A 45 -3.77 -3.79 -5.37
CA VAL A 45 -4.11 -5.02 -6.11
C VAL A 45 -5.52 -4.86 -6.68
N GLY A 46 -5.63 -4.74 -8.00
CA GLY A 46 -6.91 -4.51 -8.66
C GLY A 46 -7.78 -5.77 -8.75
N SER A 47 -7.16 -6.94 -8.78
CA SER A 47 -7.85 -8.23 -8.78
C SER A 47 -6.98 -9.29 -8.12
N ALA A 48 -7.60 -10.16 -7.32
CA ALA A 48 -6.89 -11.31 -6.73
C ALA A 48 -6.47 -12.36 -7.78
N GLU A 49 -7.05 -12.32 -8.99
CA GLU A 49 -6.82 -13.32 -10.03
C GLU A 49 -5.71 -12.93 -11.00
N SER A 50 -5.34 -11.65 -11.07
CA SER A 50 -4.37 -11.16 -12.04
C SER A 50 -3.66 -9.89 -11.60
N GLU A 51 -2.33 -9.95 -11.62
CA GLU A 51 -1.42 -8.82 -11.40
C GLU A 51 -1.52 -7.74 -12.51
N ASN A 52 -2.19 -8.04 -13.64
CA ASN A 52 -2.37 -7.06 -14.73
C ASN A 52 -3.25 -5.87 -14.32
N TYR A 53 -4.02 -6.01 -13.23
CA TYR A 53 -4.84 -4.95 -12.66
C TYR A 53 -4.15 -4.25 -11.48
N ASP A 54 -2.92 -4.62 -11.15
CA ASP A 54 -2.17 -3.96 -10.09
C ASP A 54 -1.80 -2.55 -10.53
N GLN A 55 -2.04 -1.60 -9.64
CA GLN A 55 -1.81 -0.19 -9.91
C GLN A 55 -0.78 0.35 -8.93
N GLU A 56 0.37 0.78 -9.45
CA GLU A 56 1.27 1.64 -8.69
C GLU A 56 0.57 3.00 -8.49
N LEU A 57 0.19 3.28 -7.25
CA LEU A 57 -0.52 4.51 -6.90
C LEU A 57 0.43 5.70 -6.84
N ASP A 58 1.60 5.49 -6.24
CA ASP A 58 2.66 6.48 -6.16
C ASP A 58 4.01 5.82 -5.86
N SER A 59 5.08 6.52 -6.20
CA SER A 59 6.46 6.16 -5.87
C SER A 59 7.24 7.37 -5.40
N ILE A 60 8.00 7.20 -4.32
CA ILE A 60 8.90 8.22 -3.82
C ILE A 60 10.31 7.68 -3.63
N LEU A 61 11.28 8.55 -3.86
CA LEU A 61 12.69 8.31 -3.57
C LEU A 61 13.05 9.00 -2.25
N VAL A 62 13.68 8.24 -1.35
CA VAL A 62 14.12 8.71 -0.04
C VAL A 62 15.62 8.50 0.06
N GLY A 63 16.37 9.58 -0.07
CA GLY A 63 17.81 9.60 0.16
C GLY A 63 18.43 10.99 0.00
N PRO A 64 19.73 11.14 0.38
CA PRO A 64 20.55 10.14 1.07
C PRO A 64 20.07 9.91 2.52
N VAL A 65 20.12 8.66 2.98
CA VAL A 65 19.52 8.25 4.25
C VAL A 65 20.60 8.07 5.33
N PRO A 66 20.60 8.88 6.41
CA PRO A 66 21.59 8.76 7.46
C PRO A 66 21.38 7.47 8.28
N VAL A 67 22.47 6.97 8.88
CA VAL A 67 22.40 5.90 9.89
C VAL A 67 21.48 6.32 11.05
N GLY A 68 20.64 5.38 11.48
CA GLY A 68 19.68 5.57 12.58
C GLY A 68 18.24 5.35 12.15
N VAL A 69 17.31 5.87 12.96
CA VAL A 69 15.87 5.70 12.75
C VAL A 69 15.31 6.92 12.00
N SER A 70 14.64 6.65 10.90
CA SER A 70 13.94 7.65 10.08
C SER A 70 12.44 7.38 10.09
N LYS A 71 11.66 8.46 10.07
CA LYS A 71 10.20 8.41 10.07
C LYS A 71 9.65 9.47 9.12
N PHE A 72 8.69 9.08 8.28
CA PHE A 72 8.02 10.00 7.37
C PHE A 72 6.59 9.53 7.07
N THR A 73 5.80 10.41 6.44
CA THR A 73 4.45 10.10 5.96
C THR A 73 4.48 9.96 4.45
N PHE A 74 3.98 8.83 3.94
CA PHE A 74 3.79 8.60 2.52
C PHE A 74 2.31 8.70 2.18
N GLN A 75 1.94 9.60 1.27
CA GLN A 75 0.61 9.73 0.72
C GLN A 75 0.60 9.29 -0.74
N ALA A 76 -0.49 8.65 -1.17
CA ALA A 76 -0.70 8.27 -2.56
C ALA A 76 -2.17 8.50 -2.97
N PRO A 77 -2.45 8.81 -4.24
CA PRO A 77 -3.81 8.91 -4.75
C PRO A 77 -4.55 7.56 -4.65
N PRO A 78 -5.89 7.54 -4.70
CA PRO A 78 -6.66 6.30 -4.83
C PRO A 78 -6.39 5.61 -6.19
N PRO A 79 -6.69 4.31 -6.33
CA PRO A 79 -6.58 3.63 -7.62
C PRO A 79 -7.57 4.18 -8.64
N VAL A 80 -7.25 4.04 -9.92
CA VAL A 80 -8.12 4.40 -11.03
C VAL A 80 -9.17 3.30 -11.21
N VAL A 81 -10.44 3.64 -10.93
CA VAL A 81 -11.57 2.70 -10.94
C VAL A 81 -11.76 2.02 -12.30
N SER A 82 -11.51 2.71 -13.41
CA SER A 82 -11.66 2.12 -14.76
C SER A 82 -10.70 0.96 -15.04
N ASN A 83 -9.63 0.85 -14.24
CA ASN A 83 -8.61 -0.20 -14.36
C ASN A 83 -8.83 -1.32 -13.32
N ILE A 84 -9.96 -1.31 -12.61
CA ILE A 84 -10.35 -2.35 -11.66
C ILE A 84 -11.53 -3.12 -12.27
N PRO A 85 -11.49 -4.46 -12.31
CA PRO A 85 -12.65 -5.26 -12.67
C PRO A 85 -13.85 -4.94 -11.76
N SER A 86 -15.03 -4.80 -12.35
CA SER A 86 -16.23 -4.34 -11.60
C SER A 86 -16.61 -5.27 -10.45
N ASP A 87 -16.38 -6.57 -10.62
CA ASP A 87 -16.56 -7.61 -9.60
C ASP A 87 -15.53 -7.56 -8.46
N SER A 88 -14.37 -6.94 -8.69
CA SER A 88 -13.28 -6.78 -7.72
C SER A 88 -13.33 -5.45 -6.96
N LEU A 89 -14.28 -4.56 -7.30
CA LEU A 89 -14.37 -3.23 -6.69
C LEU A 89 -14.93 -3.28 -5.26
N VAL A 90 -15.91 -4.16 -5.03
CA VAL A 90 -16.54 -4.41 -3.72
C VAL A 90 -16.00 -5.71 -3.16
N GLY A 91 -15.73 -5.75 -1.86
CA GLY A 91 -15.18 -6.91 -1.16
C GLY A 91 -13.74 -6.70 -0.71
N VAL A 92 -13.02 -7.81 -0.57
CA VAL A 92 -11.66 -7.80 0.00
C VAL A 92 -10.61 -7.79 -1.11
N THR A 93 -9.67 -6.87 -0.99
CA THR A 93 -8.46 -6.80 -1.80
C THR A 93 -7.23 -6.52 -0.93
N VAL A 94 -6.09 -6.19 -1.53
CA VAL A 94 -4.81 -5.94 -0.86
C VAL A 94 -4.21 -4.62 -1.34
N VAL A 95 -3.60 -3.88 -0.41
CA VAL A 95 -2.66 -2.80 -0.72
C VAL A 95 -1.27 -3.21 -0.25
N LEU A 96 -0.27 -3.02 -1.10
CA LEU A 96 1.13 -3.35 -0.85
C LEU A 96 1.93 -2.07 -0.71
N LEU A 97 2.76 -2.00 0.32
CA LEU A 97 3.86 -1.06 0.42
C LEU A 97 5.14 -1.84 0.16
N SER A 98 5.83 -1.57 -0.95
CA SER A 98 7.14 -2.14 -1.23
C SER A 98 8.25 -1.11 -1.00
N CYS A 99 9.43 -1.60 -0.64
CA CYS A 99 10.63 -0.80 -0.61
C CYS A 99 11.78 -1.52 -1.31
N SER A 100 12.45 -0.78 -2.17
CA SER A 100 13.49 -1.26 -3.07
C SER A 100 14.75 -0.41 -2.92
N TYR A 101 15.89 -1.02 -3.15
CA TYR A 101 17.18 -0.35 -3.26
C TYR A 101 17.87 -0.83 -4.53
N LYS A 102 18.29 0.11 -5.39
CA LYS A 102 18.84 -0.20 -6.72
C LYS A 102 17.97 -1.21 -7.50
N GLU A 103 16.67 -0.92 -7.58
CA GLU A 103 15.65 -1.75 -8.25
C GLU A 103 15.43 -3.16 -7.65
N GLN A 104 16.13 -3.51 -6.58
CA GLN A 104 15.94 -4.77 -5.86
C GLN A 104 15.02 -4.53 -4.67
N GLU A 105 13.82 -5.11 -4.74
CA GLU A 105 12.87 -5.10 -3.63
C GLU A 105 13.44 -5.93 -2.47
N PHE A 106 13.49 -5.35 -1.27
CA PHE A 106 13.99 -6.03 -0.07
C PHE A 106 12.91 -6.21 1.01
N VAL A 107 11.82 -5.46 0.94
CA VAL A 107 10.68 -5.63 1.84
C VAL A 107 9.37 -5.26 1.16
N ARG A 108 8.35 -6.05 1.47
CA ARG A 108 6.96 -5.82 1.06
C ARG A 108 6.05 -5.99 2.26
N VAL A 109 5.15 -5.03 2.46
CA VAL A 109 4.13 -5.05 3.51
C VAL A 109 2.76 -4.99 2.86
N GLY A 110 2.00 -6.07 2.95
CA GLY A 110 0.63 -6.15 2.47
C GLY A 110 -0.39 -5.94 3.59
N TYR A 111 -1.43 -5.16 3.30
CA TYR A 111 -2.61 -5.04 4.14
C TYR A 111 -3.84 -5.48 3.36
N TYR A 112 -4.70 -6.26 4.01
CA TYR A 112 -6.04 -6.48 3.49
C TYR A 112 -6.84 -5.18 3.53
N VAL A 113 -7.59 -4.93 2.49
CA VAL A 113 -8.46 -3.78 2.30
C VAL A 113 -9.86 -4.30 2.04
N HIS A 114 -10.81 -3.91 2.88
CA HIS A 114 -12.22 -4.21 2.66
C HIS A 114 -12.89 -2.96 2.09
N ASN A 115 -13.37 -3.06 0.85
CA ASN A 115 -14.20 -2.06 0.21
C ASN A 115 -15.66 -2.48 0.33
N ASP A 116 -16.49 -1.62 0.90
CA ASP A 116 -17.91 -1.93 1.07
C ASP A 116 -18.74 -0.64 1.05
N TYR A 117 -20.02 -0.76 0.76
CA TYR A 117 -20.94 0.37 0.83
C TYR A 117 -21.11 0.83 2.28
N THR A 118 -21.16 2.15 2.48
CA THR A 118 -21.45 2.72 3.80
C THR A 118 -22.94 2.69 4.15
N ASP A 119 -23.80 2.58 3.14
CA ASP A 119 -25.26 2.57 3.29
C ASP A 119 -25.79 1.13 3.38
N ALA A 120 -26.56 0.81 4.43
CA ALA A 120 -27.09 -0.53 4.66
C ALA A 120 -27.99 -1.05 3.51
N GLU A 121 -28.77 -0.17 2.88
CA GLU A 121 -29.62 -0.55 1.74
C GLU A 121 -28.79 -1.02 0.53
N LEU A 122 -27.64 -0.39 0.28
CA LEU A 122 -26.73 -0.76 -0.80
C LEU A 122 -25.90 -2.01 -0.45
N GLN A 123 -25.68 -2.29 0.83
CA GLN A 123 -25.09 -3.55 1.27
C GLN A 123 -26.05 -4.72 1.06
N GLU A 124 -27.34 -4.54 1.37
CA GLU A 124 -28.36 -5.58 1.17
C GLU A 124 -28.74 -5.77 -0.30
N ASN A 125 -28.79 -4.67 -1.07
CA ASN A 125 -29.18 -4.65 -2.48
C ASN A 125 -28.13 -3.91 -3.31
N PRO A 126 -26.94 -4.51 -3.54
CA PRO A 126 -25.90 -3.85 -4.31
C PRO A 126 -26.34 -3.66 -5.76
N PRO A 127 -26.05 -2.49 -6.38
CA PRO A 127 -26.34 -2.26 -7.78
C PRO A 127 -25.48 -3.18 -8.67
N GLU A 128 -25.99 -3.55 -9.86
CA GLU A 128 -25.23 -4.34 -10.85
C GLU A 128 -23.92 -3.66 -11.26
N ILE A 129 -23.92 -2.33 -11.36
CA ILE A 129 -22.73 -1.53 -11.62
C ILE A 129 -22.35 -0.84 -10.31
N PRO A 130 -21.20 -1.19 -9.70
CA PRO A 130 -20.81 -0.60 -8.43
C PRO A 130 -20.59 0.92 -8.49
N ASP A 131 -21.16 1.63 -7.52
CA ASP A 131 -20.99 3.07 -7.36
C ASP A 131 -19.83 3.37 -6.38
N HIS A 132 -18.64 3.53 -6.94
CA HIS A 132 -17.41 3.84 -6.18
C HIS A 132 -17.49 5.12 -5.34
N SER A 133 -18.40 6.04 -5.64
CA SER A 133 -18.58 7.28 -4.86
C SER A 133 -19.17 7.01 -3.47
N LYS A 134 -19.85 5.87 -3.30
CA LYS A 134 -20.49 5.44 -2.04
C LYS A 134 -19.75 4.31 -1.34
N LEU A 135 -18.57 3.94 -1.84
CA LEU A 135 -17.73 2.93 -1.21
C LEU A 135 -16.87 3.57 -0.12
N GLY A 136 -16.86 2.90 1.02
CA GLY A 136 -15.86 3.06 2.07
C GLY A 136 -14.76 2.01 1.92
N ARG A 137 -13.56 2.37 2.36
CA ARG A 137 -12.37 1.52 2.40
C ARG A 137 -11.92 1.36 3.85
N ASN A 138 -11.70 0.12 4.27
CA ASN A 138 -11.14 -0.21 5.57
C ASN A 138 -9.91 -1.13 5.43
N ILE A 139 -8.75 -0.62 5.83
CA ILE A 139 -7.47 -1.32 5.85
C ILE A 139 -7.33 -2.07 7.17
N LEU A 140 -7.15 -3.39 7.11
CA LEU A 140 -6.98 -4.24 8.29
C LEU A 140 -5.57 -4.11 8.87
N THR A 141 -5.40 -3.22 9.84
CA THR A 141 -4.09 -2.91 10.44
C THR A 141 -3.55 -3.99 11.38
N SER A 142 -4.41 -4.90 11.87
CA SER A 142 -4.05 -5.88 12.91
C SER A 142 -3.24 -7.08 12.39
N LYS A 143 -3.26 -7.35 11.09
CA LYS A 143 -2.60 -8.51 10.48
C LYS A 143 -1.88 -8.13 9.17
N PRO A 144 -0.83 -7.29 9.22
CA PRO A 144 -0.01 -7.04 8.04
C PRO A 144 0.74 -8.31 7.64
N CYS A 145 0.82 -8.58 6.33
CA CYS A 145 1.68 -9.60 5.77
C CYS A 145 3.03 -8.96 5.41
N VAL A 146 4.11 -9.40 6.06
CA VAL A 146 5.45 -8.84 5.81
C VAL A 146 6.32 -9.90 5.15
N THR A 147 6.78 -9.60 3.94
CA THR A 147 7.74 -10.42 3.19
C THR A 147 9.06 -9.67 3.08
N ARG A 148 10.17 -10.38 3.28
CA ARG A 148 11.53 -9.83 3.19
C ARG A 148 12.32 -10.62 2.17
N PHE A 149 13.13 -9.92 1.39
CA PHE A 149 13.98 -10.49 0.36
C PHE A 149 15.43 -10.10 0.63
N ASP A 150 16.34 -11.03 0.41
CA ASP A 150 17.77 -10.74 0.46
C ASP A 150 18.19 -10.08 -0.84
N ILE A 151 18.86 -8.93 -0.74
CA ILE A 151 19.34 -8.15 -1.88
C ILE A 151 20.83 -7.83 -1.74
N ASN A 152 21.45 -7.42 -2.84
CA ASN A 152 22.79 -6.84 -2.80
C ASN A 152 22.72 -5.36 -2.42
N TRP A 153 23.43 -4.99 -1.35
CA TRP A 153 23.49 -3.63 -0.81
C TRP A 153 24.71 -2.82 -1.27
N ASP A 154 25.68 -3.46 -1.94
CA ASP A 154 26.89 -2.81 -2.44
C ASP A 154 26.62 -1.99 -3.71
#